data_AF-K9ZZ53-F1
#
_entry.id   AF-K9ZZ53-F1
#
_cell.length_a   1.000
_cell.length_b   1.000
_cell.length_c   1.000
_cell.angle_alpha   90.00
_cell.angle_beta   90.00
_cell.angle_gamma   90.00
#
_symmetry.space_group_name_H-M   'P 1'
#
loop_
_entity.id
_entity.type
_entity.pdbx_description
1 polymer ?
#
loop_
_entity_poly.entity_id
_entity_poly.type
_entity_poly.pdbx_seq_one_letter_code
_entity_poly.pdbx_strand_id
1 'polypeptide(L)'
;MSKSLAKTWTEQLSDEQREQLHWLQENKCVVEATDVPPDLLAELPAGLLLTVAVDKHIVIKERGTDISELFRQLFEAARLFLKFPKP
;
A
#
# COMPACT_ATOMS: atom_id res chain seq x y z
N MET A 1 20.08 14.89 3.59
CA MET A 1 18.66 14.96 3.21
C MET A 1 18.06 13.57 3.41
N SER A 2 17.05 13.40 4.25
CA SER A 2 16.38 12.10 4.41
C SER A 2 15.68 11.74 3.10
N LYS A 3 15.88 10.52 2.58
CA LYS A 3 15.09 10.03 1.45
C LYS A 3 13.63 9.92 1.91
N SER A 4 12.70 10.37 1.07
CA SER A 4 11.25 10.24 1.30
C SER A 4 10.89 8.76 1.33
N LEU A 5 10.17 8.29 2.36
CA LEU A 5 9.77 6.88 2.47
C LEU A 5 8.85 6.52 1.30
N ALA A 6 7.98 7.44 0.87
CA ALA A 6 7.15 7.30 -0.33
C ALA A 6 7.93 7.01 -1.61
N LYS A 7 9.21 7.41 -1.71
CA LYS A 7 10.05 7.14 -2.88
C LYS A 7 10.84 5.84 -2.79
N THR A 8 11.03 5.30 -1.60
CA THR A 8 11.93 4.15 -1.36
C THR A 8 11.26 2.98 -0.66
N TRP A 9 9.94 3.02 -0.44
CA TRP A 9 9.23 1.97 0.30
C TRP A 9 9.35 0.59 -0.38
N THR A 10 9.40 0.55 -1.71
CA THR A 10 9.58 -0.69 -2.48
C THR A 10 10.93 -1.36 -2.23
N GLU A 11 11.95 -0.60 -1.82
CA GLU A 11 13.27 -1.14 -1.47
C GLU A 11 13.20 -2.00 -0.19
N GLN A 12 12.22 -1.74 0.68
CA GLN A 12 12.02 -2.42 1.96
C GLN A 12 11.14 -3.68 1.86
N LEU A 13 10.59 -3.96 0.68
CA LEU A 13 9.83 -5.17 0.41
C LEU A 13 10.75 -6.37 0.25
N SER A 14 10.29 -7.53 0.71
CA SER A 14 10.90 -8.82 0.36
C SER A 14 10.72 -9.12 -1.14
N ASP A 15 11.46 -10.09 -1.65
CA ASP A 15 11.32 -10.50 -3.06
C ASP A 15 9.90 -11.01 -3.36
N GLU A 16 9.30 -11.79 -2.45
CA GLU A 16 7.90 -12.23 -2.56
C GLU A 16 6.94 -11.04 -2.63
N GLN A 17 7.15 -10.01 -1.80
CA GLN A 17 6.31 -8.82 -1.81
C GLN A 17 6.49 -7.97 -3.07
N ARG A 18 7.70 -7.96 -3.66
CA ARG A 18 7.94 -7.30 -4.95
C ARG A 18 7.20 -8.02 -6.09
N GLU A 19 7.17 -9.35 -6.07
CA GLU A 19 6.37 -10.13 -7.02
C GLU A 19 4.87 -9.87 -6.83
N GLN A 20 4.39 -9.77 -5.60
CA GLN A 20 3.00 -9.39 -5.29
C GLN A 20 2.66 -7.98 -5.79
N LEU A 21 3.58 -7.02 -5.65
CA LEU A 21 3.41 -5.66 -6.17
C LEU A 21 3.32 -5.66 -7.70
N HIS A 22 4.19 -6.43 -8.36
CA HIS A 22 4.14 -6.60 -9.81
C HIS A 22 2.80 -7.20 -10.25
N TRP A 23 2.33 -8.25 -9.55
CA TRP A 23 1.04 -8.87 -9.83
C TRP A 23 -0.12 -7.87 -9.69
N LEU A 24 -0.13 -7.02 -8.66
CA LEU A 24 -1.15 -5.96 -8.53
C LEU A 24 -1.14 -5.01 -9.74
N GLN A 25 0.03 -4.56 -10.16
CA GLN A 25 0.19 -3.64 -11.30
C GLN A 25 -0.30 -4.27 -12.62
N GLU A 26 -0.08 -5.57 -12.82
CA GLU A 26 -0.60 -6.32 -13.96
C GLU A 26 -2.13 -6.54 -13.89
N ASN A 27 -2.70 -6.56 -12.69
CA ASN A 27 -4.13 -6.83 -12.45
C ASN A 27 -4.95 -5.54 -12.24
N LYS A 28 -4.64 -4.49 -13.00
CA LYS A 28 -5.35 -3.20 -13.00
C LYS A 28 -5.38 -2.50 -11.63
N CYS A 29 -4.41 -2.76 -10.77
CA CYS A 29 -4.23 -1.98 -9.56
C CYS A 29 -3.20 -0.87 -9.77
N VAL A 30 -3.48 0.31 -9.21
CA VAL A 30 -2.50 1.39 -9.08
C VAL A 30 -2.15 1.50 -7.60
N VAL A 31 -0.87 1.29 -7.28
CA VAL A 31 -0.35 1.41 -5.91
C VAL A 31 0.44 2.70 -5.78
N GLU A 32 0.04 3.55 -4.85
CA GLU A 32 0.68 4.83 -4.54
C GLU A 32 1.10 4.87 -3.09
N ALA A 33 2.18 5.59 -2.81
CA ALA A 33 2.71 5.79 -1.48
C ALA A 33 2.83 7.28 -1.20
N THR A 34 2.43 7.70 0.00
CA THR A 34 2.51 9.10 0.44
C THR A 34 3.07 9.16 1.86
N ASP A 35 4.06 10.01 2.08
CA ASP A 35 4.55 10.30 3.42
C ASP A 35 3.46 11.07 4.18
N VAL A 36 3.09 10.59 5.36
CA VAL A 36 2.07 11.23 6.20
C VAL A 36 2.67 11.75 7.50
N PRO A 37 2.38 13.02 7.87
CA PRO A 37 2.82 13.58 9.15
C PRO A 37 2.11 12.89 10.32
N PRO A 38 2.60 13.02 11.56
CA PRO A 38 1.90 12.48 12.72
C PRO A 38 0.51 13.11 12.84
N ASP A 39 -0.48 12.29 13.18
CA ASP A 39 -1.83 12.73 13.48
C ASP A 39 -2.01 12.76 15.00
N LEU A 40 -2.00 13.98 15.56
CA LEU A 40 -2.08 14.19 17.00
C LEU A 40 -3.48 13.90 17.58
N LEU A 41 -4.53 13.96 16.75
CA LEU A 41 -5.90 13.71 17.21
C LEU A 41 -6.19 12.21 17.29
N ALA A 42 -5.65 11.43 16.35
CA ALA A 42 -5.76 9.98 16.31
C ALA A 42 -4.61 9.26 17.04
N GLU A 43 -3.68 10.01 17.64
CA GLU A 43 -2.46 9.49 18.28
C GLU A 43 -1.60 8.60 17.34
N LEU A 44 -1.61 8.90 16.04
CA LEU A 44 -0.88 8.11 15.04
C LEU A 44 0.49 8.75 14.73
N PRO A 45 1.59 7.97 14.74
CA PRO A 45 2.90 8.50 14.41
C PRO A 45 3.00 8.89 12.93
N ALA A 46 4.03 9.66 12.59
CA ALA A 46 4.42 9.88 11.19
C ALA A 46 4.72 8.53 10.54
N GLY A 47 4.42 8.39 9.26
CA GLY A 47 4.62 7.11 8.58
C GLY A 47 4.31 7.17 7.11
N LEU A 48 3.94 6.02 6.56
CA LEU A 48 3.60 5.84 5.16
C LEU A 48 2.11 5.52 5.04
N LEU A 49 1.46 6.17 4.08
CA LEU A 49 0.14 5.79 3.59
C LEU A 49 0.32 5.08 2.26
N LEU A 50 -0.03 3.80 2.21
CA LEU A 50 -0.18 3.08 0.96
C LEU A 50 -1.64 3.14 0.51
N THR A 51 -1.84 3.48 -0.76
CA THR A 51 -3.14 3.50 -1.41
C THR A 51 -3.11 2.54 -2.58
N VAL A 52 -4.09 1.64 -2.68
CA VAL A 52 -4.30 0.83 -3.89
C VAL A 52 -5.67 1.11 -4.47
N ALA A 53 -5.69 1.51 -5.73
CA ALA A 53 -6.91 1.66 -6.52
C ALA A 53 -7.11 0.40 -7.37
N VAL A 54 -8.18 -0.36 -7.12
CA VAL A 54 -8.54 -1.59 -7.84
C VAL A 54 -9.61 -1.26 -8.89
N ASP A 55 -9.26 -1.44 -10.17
CA ASP A 55 -10.14 -1.26 -11.34
C ASP A 55 -10.98 0.03 -11.30
N LYS A 56 -10.44 1.12 -10.72
CA LYS A 56 -11.05 2.46 -10.52
C LYS A 56 -12.32 2.50 -9.63
N HIS A 57 -12.77 1.37 -9.10
CA HIS A 57 -14.01 1.28 -8.33
C HIS A 57 -13.78 1.22 -6.83
N ILE A 58 -12.62 0.71 -6.42
CA ILE A 58 -12.30 0.43 -5.02
C ILE A 58 -10.98 1.10 -4.71
N VAL A 59 -10.93 1.84 -3.61
CA VAL A 59 -9.71 2.45 -3.11
C VAL A 59 -9.51 1.93 -1.70
N ILE A 60 -8.38 1.28 -1.46
CA ILE A 60 -7.97 0.76 -0.16
C ILE A 60 -6.80 1.62 0.30
N LYS A 61 -6.84 2.02 1.57
CA LYS A 61 -5.83 2.90 2.16
C LYS A 61 -5.40 2.32 3.49
N GLU A 62 -4.10 2.09 3.62
CA GLU A 62 -3.52 1.60 4.86
C GLU A 62 -2.38 2.53 5.28
N ARG A 63 -2.33 2.85 6.58
CA ARG A 63 -1.30 3.71 7.16
C ARG A 63 -0.48 2.93 8.18
N GLY A 64 0.83 3.04 8.11
CA GLY A 64 1.71 2.37 9.07
C GLY A 64 3.17 2.80 8.98
N THR A 65 3.96 2.27 9.90
CA THR A 65 5.43 2.46 9.96
C THR A 65 6.20 1.21 9.56
N ASP A 66 5.59 0.03 9.70
CA ASP A 66 6.13 -1.24 9.22
C ASP A 66 5.67 -1.47 7.78
N ILE A 67 6.57 -1.24 6.83
CA ILE A 67 6.25 -1.31 5.39
C ILE A 67 5.90 -2.73 4.94
N SER A 68 6.52 -3.75 5.55
CA SER A 68 6.27 -5.14 5.17
C SER A 68 4.86 -5.57 5.56
N GLU A 69 4.50 -5.31 6.81
CA GLU A 69 3.15 -5.63 7.31
C GLU A 69 2.08 -4.78 6.62
N LEU A 70 2.37 -3.49 6.42
CA LEU A 70 1.48 -2.57 5.73
C LEU A 70 1.17 -3.04 4.30
N PHE A 71 2.19 -3.43 3.56
CA PHE A 71 2.02 -3.93 2.20
C PHE A 71 1.28 -5.27 2.17
N ARG A 72 1.58 -6.18 3.11
CA ARG A 72 0.88 -7.48 3.22
C ARG A 72 -0.63 -7.29 3.38
N GLN A 73 -1.05 -6.41 4.30
CA GLN A 73 -2.46 -6.11 4.53
C GLN A 73 -3.14 -5.51 3.29
N LEU A 74 -2.48 -4.53 2.66
CA LEU A 74 -2.95 -3.89 1.43
C LEU A 74 -3.13 -4.90 0.29
N PHE A 75 -2.16 -5.80 0.09
CA PHE A 75 -2.19 -6.84 -0.93
C PHE A 75 -3.32 -7.84 -0.68
N GLU A 76 -3.44 -8.34 0.54
CA GLU A 76 -4.52 -9.28 0.91
C GLU A 76 -5.90 -8.68 0.64
N ALA A 77 -6.11 -7.42 1.02
CA ALA A 77 -7.35 -6.70 0.77
C ALA A 77 -7.62 -6.51 -0.73
N ALA A 78 -6.64 -6.03 -1.51
CA ALA A 78 -6.79 -5.83 -2.95
C ALA A 78 -7.10 -7.14 -3.69
N ARG A 79 -6.41 -8.23 -3.31
CA ARG A 79 -6.60 -9.56 -3.90
C ARG A 79 -8.01 -10.09 -3.68
N LEU A 80 -8.63 -9.81 -2.53
CA LEU A 80 -10.02 -10.21 -2.28
C LEU A 80 -10.99 -9.54 -3.26
N PHE A 81 -10.82 -8.25 -3.53
CA PHE A 81 -11.67 -7.52 -4.46
C PHE A 81 -11.43 -7.90 -5.93
N LEU A 82 -10.22 -8.31 -6.29
CA LEU A 82 -9.95 -8.86 -7.63
C LEU A 82 -10.52 -10.25 -7.85
N LYS A 83 -10.60 -11.09 -6.80
CA LYS A 83 -11.17 -12.44 -6.88
C LYS A 83 -12.71 -12.44 -6.90
N PHE A 84 -13.32 -11.42 -6.31
CA PHE A 84 -14.75 -11.22 -6.33
C PHE A 84 -15.06 -9.86 -6.95
N PRO A 85 -14.88 -9.69 -8.28
CA PRO A 85 -15.47 -8.55 -8.96
C PRO A 85 -16.97 -8.59 -8.65
N LYS A 86 -17.56 -7.44 -8.31
CA LYS A 86 -18.98 -7.33 -7.91
C LYS A 86 -19.89 -8.23 -8.77
N PRO A 87 -20.95 -8.83 -8.18
CA PRO A 87 -21.95 -9.56 -8.94
C PRO A 87 -22.58 -8.69 -10.04
#